data_AF-T1BYJ7-F1
#
_entry.id   AF-T1BYJ7-F1
#
_cell.length_a   1.000
_cell.length_b   1.000
_cell.length_c   1.000
_cell.angle_alpha   90.00
_cell.angle_beta   90.00
_cell.angle_gamma   90.00
#
_symmetry.space_group_name_H-M   'P 1'
#
loop_
_entity.id
_entity.type
_entity.pdbx_description
1 polymer ?
#
loop_
_entity_poly.entity_id
_entity_poly.type
_entity_poly.pdbx_seq_one_letter_code
_entity_poly.pdbx_strand_id
1 'polypeptide(L)'
;ETSARVCLVDLDLQFGDVGVMMNLDHAKTITELVDGQGSMDWELIDDVLADGPLGLRVLLGPFSPEYGDLVRAEHVRAIVDILRREFDYVVVDTGSQLSEATLEAIDGADRLIVVGALTIPAIKDTRLMLKMLESLKVNREKIAVV
;
A
#
# COMPACT_ATOMS: atom_id res chain seq x y z
N GLU A 1 -12.43 20.76 -2.19
CA GLU A 1 -11.11 20.19 -1.88
C GLU A 1 -10.95 20.12 -0.37
N THR A 2 -10.33 19.06 0.15
CA THR A 2 -10.01 18.93 1.58
C THR A 2 -8.59 19.46 1.81
N SER A 3 -8.28 19.91 3.02
CA SER A 3 -6.91 20.31 3.42
C SER A 3 -6.10 19.15 4.03
N ALA A 4 -6.52 17.92 3.79
CA ALA A 4 -5.94 16.74 4.41
C ALA A 4 -4.62 16.38 3.73
N ARG A 5 -3.61 16.03 4.52
CA ARG A 5 -2.35 15.47 4.03
C ARG A 5 -2.56 13.99 3.76
N VAL A 6 -2.33 13.58 2.51
CA VAL A 6 -2.56 12.21 2.06
C VAL A 6 -1.26 11.61 1.54
N CYS A 7 -0.95 10.40 1.97
CA CYS A 7 0.10 9.57 1.41
C CYS A 7 -0.52 8.35 0.72
N LEU A 8 -0.11 8.06 -0.51
CA LEU A 8 -0.40 6.82 -1.21
C LEU A 8 0.83 5.93 -1.15
N VAL A 9 0.67 4.67 -0.76
CA VAL A 9 1.72 3.67 -0.72
C VAL A 9 1.38 2.60 -1.74
N ASP A 10 2.23 2.41 -2.73
CA ASP A 10 2.10 1.33 -3.70
C ASP A 10 2.76 0.05 -3.13
N LEU A 11 1.91 -0.89 -2.74
CA LEU A 11 2.27 -2.19 -2.19
C LEU A 11 1.90 -3.34 -3.13
N ASP A 12 1.54 -3.07 -4.39
CA ASP A 12 1.63 -4.10 -5.43
C ASP A 12 3.10 -4.25 -5.86
N LEU A 13 3.83 -4.99 -5.03
CA LEU A 13 5.28 -5.13 -5.11
C LEU A 13 5.79 -5.79 -6.41
N GLN A 14 4.89 -6.38 -7.20
CA GLN A 14 5.24 -7.06 -8.44
C GLN A 14 4.73 -6.32 -9.67
N PHE A 15 3.49 -5.81 -9.63
CA PHE A 15 2.84 -5.26 -10.81
C PHE A 15 2.12 -3.93 -10.50
N GLY A 16 2.68 -3.13 -9.60
CA GLY A 16 2.19 -1.81 -9.25
C GLY A 16 2.25 -0.81 -10.41
N ASP A 17 1.15 -0.12 -10.62
CA ASP A 17 0.97 0.83 -11.72
C ASP A 17 0.88 2.29 -11.23
N VAL A 18 0.94 2.54 -9.91
CA VAL A 18 0.68 3.86 -9.32
C VAL A 18 1.57 4.95 -9.92
N GLY A 19 2.87 4.68 -10.06
CA GLY A 19 3.82 5.64 -10.63
C GLY A 19 3.47 6.04 -12.07
N VAL A 20 3.06 5.06 -12.88
CA VAL A 20 2.63 5.28 -14.28
C VAL A 20 1.31 6.04 -14.33
N MET A 21 0.32 5.63 -13.53
CA MET A 21 -1.00 6.26 -13.48
C MET A 21 -0.93 7.73 -13.05
N MET A 22 0.02 8.06 -12.19
CA MET A 22 0.24 9.42 -11.68
C MET A 22 1.27 10.21 -12.50
N ASN A 23 1.86 9.61 -13.55
CA ASN A 23 2.92 10.20 -14.39
C ASN A 23 4.09 10.75 -13.55
N LEU A 24 4.60 9.93 -12.64
CA LEU A 24 5.71 10.26 -11.75
C LEU A 24 7.03 9.78 -12.36
N ASP A 25 7.95 10.71 -12.55
CA ASP A 25 9.35 10.42 -12.91
C ASP A 25 10.18 10.54 -11.63
N HIS A 26 10.13 9.52 -10.79
CA HIS A 26 10.83 9.49 -9.51
C HIS A 26 11.72 8.25 -9.42
N ALA A 27 12.97 8.46 -9.02
CA ALA A 27 14.02 7.45 -9.07
C ALA A 27 14.15 6.61 -7.79
N LYS A 28 13.38 6.91 -6.74
CA LYS A 28 13.39 6.16 -5.48
C LYS A 28 12.06 5.45 -5.27
N THR A 29 12.09 4.34 -4.56
CA THR A 29 10.94 3.49 -4.29
C THR A 29 11.00 2.97 -2.86
N ILE A 30 10.05 2.11 -2.50
CA ILE A 30 10.08 1.37 -1.26
C ILE A 30 11.37 0.53 -1.07
N THR A 31 12.11 0.20 -2.14
CA THR A 31 13.33 -0.60 -2.02
C THR A 31 14.45 0.11 -1.26
N GLU A 32 14.51 1.43 -1.38
CA GLU A 32 15.49 2.31 -0.73
C GLU A 32 15.30 2.33 0.79
N LEU A 33 14.07 2.06 1.25
CA LEU A 33 13.73 1.98 2.67
C LEU A 33 14.14 0.65 3.30
N VAL A 34 14.26 -0.42 2.50
CA VAL A 34 14.51 -1.78 3.00
C VAL A 34 15.96 -2.25 2.80
N ASP A 35 16.73 -1.57 1.94
CA ASP A 35 18.16 -1.87 1.71
C ASP A 35 19.10 -1.14 2.71
N GLY A 36 18.58 -0.18 3.47
CA GLY A 36 19.37 0.61 4.41
C GLY A 36 19.87 -0.18 5.63
N GLN A 37 21.16 -0.03 5.97
CA GLN A 37 21.73 -0.52 7.25
C GLN A 37 21.34 0.35 8.47
N GLY A 38 20.59 1.43 8.26
CA GLY A 38 20.17 2.39 9.28
C GLY A 38 18.76 2.13 9.82
N SER A 39 18.40 2.84 10.89
CA SER A 39 17.02 2.86 11.35
C SER A 39 16.14 3.62 10.36
N MET A 40 15.02 3.02 9.96
CA MET A 40 13.98 3.72 9.20
C MET A 40 13.35 4.81 10.06
N ASP A 41 13.43 6.05 9.60
CA ASP A 41 12.84 7.23 10.25
C ASP A 41 12.10 8.11 9.22
N TRP A 42 11.49 9.19 9.72
CA TRP A 42 10.73 10.10 8.87
C TRP A 42 11.61 10.79 7.81
N GLU A 43 12.83 11.19 8.15
CA GLU A 43 13.70 11.92 7.22
C GLU A 43 14.04 11.05 6.00
N LEU A 44 14.33 9.77 6.24
CA LEU A 44 14.55 8.80 5.17
C LEU A 44 13.29 8.57 4.32
N ILE A 45 12.13 8.39 4.95
CA ILE A 45 10.87 8.18 4.23
C ILE A 45 10.50 9.40 3.38
N ASP A 46 10.61 10.61 3.95
CA ASP A 46 10.28 11.86 3.26
C ASP A 46 11.17 12.08 2.02
N ASP A 47 12.45 11.70 2.09
CA ASP A 47 13.40 11.78 0.97
C ASP A 47 13.10 10.78 -0.17
N VAL A 48 12.36 9.71 0.12
CA VAL A 48 11.93 8.68 -0.84
C VAL A 48 10.54 8.94 -1.41
N LEU A 49 9.68 9.67 -0.69
CA LEU A 49 8.33 9.99 -1.13
C LEU A 49 8.33 10.97 -2.31
N ALA A 50 7.72 10.56 -3.42
CA ALA A 50 7.49 11.41 -4.59
C ALA A 50 6.37 12.43 -4.36
N ASP A 51 6.47 13.58 -5.03
CA ASP A 51 5.39 14.56 -5.11
C ASP A 51 4.44 14.20 -6.25
N GLY A 52 3.21 13.86 -5.89
CA GLY A 52 2.12 13.56 -6.80
C GLY A 52 1.20 14.75 -7.09
N PRO A 53 0.21 14.55 -7.98
CA PRO A 53 -0.77 15.58 -8.30
C PRO A 53 -1.51 16.06 -7.04
N LEU A 54 -1.90 17.35 -7.04
CA LEU A 54 -2.70 17.96 -5.98
C LEU A 54 -2.09 17.86 -4.56
N GLY A 55 -0.76 17.72 -4.46
CA GLY A 55 -0.05 17.65 -3.18
C GLY A 55 -0.11 16.28 -2.49
N LEU A 56 -0.50 15.23 -3.22
CA LEU A 56 -0.38 13.85 -2.77
C LEU A 56 1.10 13.48 -2.59
N ARG A 57 1.47 12.82 -1.50
CA ARG A 57 2.78 12.17 -1.39
C ARG A 57 2.65 10.71 -1.77
N VAL A 58 3.61 10.16 -2.51
CA VAL A 58 3.52 8.80 -3.05
C VAL A 58 4.78 8.01 -2.73
N LEU A 59 4.64 6.90 -2.03
CA LEU A 59 5.68 5.88 -1.91
C LEU A 59 5.48 4.88 -3.04
N LEU A 60 6.41 4.89 -4.01
CA LEU A 60 6.34 3.99 -5.16
C LEU A 60 6.76 2.57 -4.79
N GLY A 61 6.12 1.59 -5.43
CA GLY A 61 6.53 0.20 -5.38
C GLY A 61 7.85 -0.01 -6.11
N PRO A 62 8.44 -1.21 -6.04
CA PRO A 62 9.72 -1.51 -6.69
C PRO A 62 9.67 -1.30 -8.21
N PHE A 63 10.77 -0.82 -8.81
CA PHE A 63 10.86 -0.63 -10.27
C PHE A 63 10.72 -1.92 -11.07
N SER A 64 11.04 -3.05 -10.46
CA SER A 64 11.00 -4.34 -11.11
C SER A 64 10.50 -5.42 -10.15
N PRO A 65 9.66 -6.36 -10.61
CA PRO A 65 9.03 -7.35 -9.75
C PRO A 65 9.99 -8.20 -8.92
N GLU A 66 11.22 -8.44 -9.41
CA GLU A 66 12.24 -9.22 -8.71
C GLU A 66 12.69 -8.60 -7.37
N TYR A 67 12.47 -7.30 -7.18
CA TYR A 67 12.80 -6.61 -5.95
C TYR A 67 11.66 -6.64 -4.93
N GLY A 68 10.47 -7.13 -5.30
CA GLY A 68 9.32 -7.21 -4.39
C GLY A 68 9.60 -8.07 -3.16
N ASP A 69 10.35 -9.16 -3.31
CA ASP A 69 10.70 -10.08 -2.22
C ASP A 69 11.64 -9.44 -1.16
N LEU A 70 12.26 -8.29 -1.45
CA LEU A 70 13.05 -7.54 -0.49
C LEU A 70 12.16 -6.85 0.56
N VAL A 71 10.90 -6.56 0.22
CA VAL A 71 9.96 -5.86 1.10
C VAL A 71 9.21 -6.88 1.94
N ARG A 72 9.66 -7.06 3.19
CA ARG A 72 9.05 -7.95 4.17
C ARG A 72 7.97 -7.24 5.00
N ALA A 73 7.13 -8.02 5.67
CA ALA A 73 6.07 -7.51 6.55
C ALA A 73 6.60 -6.50 7.59
N GLU A 74 7.75 -6.76 8.22
CA GLU A 74 8.35 -5.86 9.21
C GLU A 74 8.68 -4.46 8.65
N HIS A 75 9.04 -4.38 7.36
CA HIS A 75 9.27 -3.10 6.68
C HIS A 75 7.95 -2.37 6.46
N VAL A 76 6.91 -3.06 5.99
CA VAL A 76 5.57 -2.48 5.78
C VAL A 76 5.02 -1.91 7.09
N ARG A 77 5.13 -2.67 8.19
CA ARG A 77 4.72 -2.22 9.53
C ARG A 77 5.42 -0.91 9.91
N ALA A 78 6.75 -0.88 9.80
CA ALA A 78 7.55 0.31 10.15
C ALA A 78 7.18 1.52 9.29
N ILE A 79 7.04 1.34 7.97
CA ILE A 79 6.66 2.39 7.03
C ILE A 79 5.29 2.98 7.41
N VAL A 80 4.28 2.13 7.55
CA VAL A 80 2.91 2.57 7.87
C VAL A 80 2.84 3.24 9.25
N ASP A 81 3.59 2.74 10.24
CA ASP A 81 3.64 3.33 11.58
C ASP A 81 4.28 4.73 11.62
N ILE A 82 5.20 5.02 10.70
CA ILE A 82 5.77 6.36 10.54
C ILE A 82 4.79 7.25 9.77
N LEU A 83 4.31 6.78 8.61
CA LEU A 83 3.40 7.56 7.75
C LEU A 83 2.12 7.98 8.48
N ARG A 84 1.54 7.11 9.32
CA ARG A 84 0.31 7.43 10.08
C ARG A 84 0.49 8.55 11.11
N ARG A 85 1.73 8.90 11.48
CA ARG A 85 2.02 10.03 12.39
C ARG A 85 2.12 11.34 11.63
N GLU A 86 2.51 11.27 10.36
CA GLU A 86 2.81 12.42 9.51
C GLU A 86 1.67 12.79 8.56
N PHE A 87 0.77 11.86 8.24
CA PHE A 87 -0.35 12.09 7.31
C PHE A 87 -1.70 11.90 7.99
N ASP A 88 -2.71 12.63 7.52
CA ASP A 88 -4.09 12.48 7.98
C ASP A 88 -4.73 11.20 7.40
N TYR A 89 -4.31 10.84 6.18
CA TYR A 89 -4.69 9.59 5.52
C TYR A 89 -3.48 8.92 4.89
N VAL A 90 -3.35 7.61 5.13
CA VAL A 90 -2.44 6.73 4.42
C VAL A 90 -3.29 5.73 3.65
N VAL A 91 -3.22 5.79 2.32
CA VAL A 91 -3.88 4.84 1.42
C VAL A 91 -2.83 3.85 0.96
N VAL A 92 -3.06 2.57 1.21
CA VAL A 92 -2.18 1.50 0.73
C VAL A 92 -2.87 0.83 -0.46
N ASP A 93 -2.29 0.99 -1.64
CA ASP A 93 -2.68 0.24 -2.83
C ASP A 93 -2.03 -1.14 -2.77
N THR A 94 -2.81 -2.19 -2.93
CA THR A 94 -2.35 -3.56 -2.78
C THR A 94 -2.70 -4.36 -4.01
N GLY A 95 -1.83 -5.27 -4.41
CA GLY A 95 -2.16 -6.26 -5.42
C GLY A 95 -3.29 -7.21 -4.97
N SER A 96 -3.79 -8.00 -5.91
CA SER A 96 -4.86 -8.99 -5.64
C SER A 96 -4.42 -10.18 -4.77
N GLN A 97 -3.12 -10.30 -4.50
CA GLN A 97 -2.49 -11.41 -3.80
C GLN A 97 -2.30 -11.10 -2.32
N LEU A 98 -2.63 -12.04 -1.44
CA LEU A 98 -2.39 -11.92 0.01
C LEU A 98 -0.99 -12.39 0.38
N SER A 99 0.02 -11.60 -0.01
CA SER A 99 1.39 -11.77 0.48
C SER A 99 1.50 -11.42 1.96
N GLU A 100 2.62 -11.75 2.61
CA GLU A 100 2.88 -11.34 3.99
C GLU A 100 2.87 -9.81 4.15
N ALA A 101 3.40 -9.08 3.18
CA ALA A 101 3.37 -7.62 3.13
C ALA A 101 1.94 -7.08 3.06
N THR A 102 1.09 -7.65 2.18
CA THR A 102 -0.32 -7.26 2.07
C THR A 102 -1.10 -7.58 3.36
N LEU A 103 -0.85 -8.74 3.96
CA LEU A 103 -1.49 -9.13 5.23
C LEU A 103 -1.14 -8.20 6.37
N GLU A 104 0.12 -7.76 6.44
CA GLU A 104 0.57 -6.77 7.42
C GLU A 104 -0.15 -5.42 7.23
N ALA A 105 -0.29 -4.95 5.99
CA ALA A 105 -1.06 -3.74 5.69
C ALA A 105 -2.54 -3.89 6.09
N ILE A 106 -3.14 -5.05 5.84
CA ILE A 106 -4.53 -5.35 6.22
C ILE A 106 -4.71 -5.33 7.74
N ASP A 107 -3.77 -5.89 8.52
CA ASP A 107 -3.83 -5.93 9.98
C ASP A 107 -3.81 -4.51 10.59
N GLY A 108 -2.97 -3.64 10.03
CA GLY A 108 -2.84 -2.24 10.44
C GLY A 108 -3.97 -1.31 9.98
N ALA A 109 -4.83 -1.74 9.04
CA ALA A 109 -5.81 -0.88 8.41
C ALA A 109 -7.03 -0.55 9.29
N ASP A 110 -7.45 0.72 9.29
CA ASP A 110 -8.70 1.17 9.91
C ASP A 110 -9.94 0.84 9.05
N ARG A 111 -9.73 0.80 7.73
CA ARG A 111 -10.72 0.49 6.70
C ARG A 111 -10.08 -0.33 5.60
N LEU A 112 -10.80 -1.31 5.10
CA LEU A 112 -10.40 -2.16 3.99
C LEU A 112 -11.42 -2.03 2.88
N ILE A 113 -10.97 -1.68 1.67
CA ILE A 113 -11.82 -1.50 0.51
C ILE A 113 -11.52 -2.65 -0.47
N VAL A 114 -12.50 -3.53 -0.68
CA VAL A 114 -12.41 -4.60 -1.67
C VAL A 114 -13.05 -4.10 -2.96
N VAL A 115 -12.22 -3.87 -3.97
CA VAL A 115 -12.67 -3.37 -5.28
C VAL A 115 -13.12 -4.55 -6.14
N GLY A 116 -14.38 -4.52 -6.57
CA GLY A 116 -14.98 -5.53 -7.44
C GLY A 116 -15.33 -5.00 -8.83
N ALA A 117 -15.79 -5.90 -9.69
CA ALA A 117 -16.40 -5.56 -10.96
C ALA A 117 -17.67 -6.38 -11.19
N LEU A 118 -18.59 -5.87 -12.01
CA LEU A 118 -19.87 -6.53 -12.33
C LEU A 118 -19.72 -7.63 -13.39
N THR A 119 -18.66 -8.43 -13.27
CA THR A 119 -18.40 -9.60 -14.12
C THR A 119 -18.44 -10.86 -13.29
N ILE A 120 -18.85 -11.99 -13.89
CA ILE A 120 -18.96 -13.27 -13.18
C ILE A 120 -17.64 -13.69 -12.50
N PRO A 121 -16.45 -13.58 -13.15
CA PRO A 121 -15.19 -13.88 -12.49
C PRO A 121 -14.90 -12.96 -11.30
N ALA A 122 -15.06 -11.64 -11.46
CA ALA A 122 -14.78 -10.69 -10.38
C ALA A 122 -15.72 -10.88 -9.18
N ILE A 123 -17.00 -11.21 -9.40
CA ILE A 123 -17.95 -11.54 -8.33
C ILE A 123 -17.50 -12.80 -7.57
N LYS A 124 -17.05 -13.84 -8.30
CA LYS A 124 -16.52 -15.06 -7.69
C LYS A 124 -15.30 -14.74 -6.83
N ASP A 125 -14.35 -13.97 -7.36
CA ASP A 125 -13.08 -13.67 -6.70
C ASP A 125 -13.27 -12.73 -5.50
N THR A 126 -14.15 -11.72 -5.62
CA THR A 126 -14.58 -10.88 -4.49
C THR A 126 -15.17 -11.74 -3.37
N ARG A 127 -16.03 -12.70 -3.70
CA ARG A 127 -16.60 -13.63 -2.69
C ARG A 127 -15.52 -14.50 -2.04
N LEU A 128 -14.51 -14.94 -2.78
CA LEU A 128 -13.39 -15.71 -2.23
C LEU A 128 -12.54 -14.86 -1.29
N MET A 129 -12.20 -13.62 -1.69
CA MET A 129 -11.48 -12.66 -0.86
C MET A 129 -12.24 -12.39 0.45
N LEU A 130 -13.54 -12.14 0.41
CA LEU A 130 -14.34 -11.91 1.62
C LEU A 130 -14.33 -13.09 2.59
N LYS A 131 -14.38 -14.34 2.08
CA LYS A 131 -14.26 -15.54 2.91
C LYS A 131 -12.86 -15.68 3.53
N MET A 132 -11.84 -15.28 2.79
CA MET A 132 -10.45 -15.28 3.25
C MET A 132 -10.27 -14.29 4.40
N LEU A 133 -10.75 -13.05 4.24
CA LEU A 133 -10.75 -12.02 5.27
C LEU A 133 -11.53 -12.45 6.53
N GLU A 134 -12.65 -13.16 6.36
CA GLU A 134 -13.39 -13.77 7.47
C GLU A 134 -12.55 -14.82 8.20
N SER A 135 -11.83 -15.69 7.48
CA SER A 135 -10.94 -16.69 8.09
C SER A 135 -9.76 -16.07 8.84
N LEU A 136 -9.29 -14.90 8.39
CA LEU A 136 -8.28 -14.07 9.05
C LEU A 136 -8.85 -13.25 10.21
N LYS A 137 -10.15 -13.35 10.49
CA LYS A 137 -10.86 -12.64 11.56
C LYS A 137 -10.82 -11.11 11.43
N VAL A 138 -10.72 -10.61 10.19
CA VAL A 138 -10.83 -9.16 9.93
C VAL A 138 -12.23 -8.70 10.32
N ASN A 139 -12.32 -7.62 11.12
CA ASN A 139 -13.60 -7.07 11.53
C ASN A 139 -14.40 -6.61 10.30
N ARG A 140 -15.60 -7.17 10.11
CA ARG A 140 -16.49 -6.86 9.00
C ARG A 140 -16.87 -5.38 8.91
N GLU A 141 -16.91 -4.66 10.03
CA GLU A 141 -17.19 -3.21 10.05
C GLU A 141 -16.11 -2.37 9.39
N LYS A 142 -14.89 -2.92 9.25
CA LYS A 142 -13.81 -2.26 8.52
C LYS A 142 -13.93 -2.45 7.01
N ILE A 143 -14.68 -3.45 6.55
CA ILE A 143 -14.70 -3.89 5.15
C ILE A 143 -15.82 -3.17 4.38
N ALA A 144 -15.44 -2.47 3.32
CA ALA A 144 -16.36 -1.98 2.28
C ALA A 144 -16.09 -2.72 0.98
N VAL A 145 -17.15 -3.05 0.24
CA VAL A 145 -17.05 -3.59 -1.13
C VAL A 145 -17.55 -2.51 -2.06
N VAL A 146 -16.76 -2.16 -3.07
CA VAL A 146 -17.05 -1.10 -4.05
C VAL A 146 -17.05 -1.63 -5.47
#